data_AF-X0ZK24-F1
#
_entry.id   AF-X0ZK24-F1
#
_cell.length_a   1.000
_cell.length_b   1.000
_cell.length_c   1.000
_cell.angle_alpha   90.00
_cell.angle_beta   90.00
_cell.angle_gamma   90.00
#
_symmetry.space_group_name_H-M   'P 1'
#
loop_
_entity.id
_entity.type
_entity.pdbx_description
1 polymer ?
#
loop_
_entity_poly.entity_id
_entity_poly.type
_entity_poly.pdbx_seq_one_letter_code
_entity_poly.pdbx_strand_id
1 'polypeptide(L)'
;MVDEVIKTGAFTAGKIAKINNATGIIEEGTNTNTDVADAVTKKHSQNTDTDLDATFEATFAKKADKLDVFAATTEAELYTVLSDVDEFIEAGDPIERNYYSALGENNTYSDNADTDSQPVGEAVVFGELLYFNWTDKEWKKTDADAAVTMPGLRIALESKSDGQICLMLVKGYIRADTPFNFAGAMIYASVTPGDMSSTAPTETGDQLQRVGVAKSADILFFDPSIDVGEIKP
;
A
#
# COMPACT_ATOMS: atom_id res chain seq x y z
N MET A 1 17.08 -82.74 -23.62
CA MET A 1 18.04 -82.87 -22.51
C MET A 1 17.67 -81.79 -21.51
N VAL A 2 17.49 -82.13 -20.24
CA VAL A 2 17.25 -81.14 -19.19
C VAL A 2 18.63 -80.62 -18.82
N ASP A 3 18.96 -79.38 -19.20
CA ASP A 3 20.20 -78.73 -18.78
C ASP A 3 20.05 -78.35 -17.31
N GLU A 4 20.38 -79.30 -16.43
CA GLU A 4 20.43 -79.06 -14.99
C GLU A 4 21.78 -78.40 -14.65
N VAL A 5 21.74 -77.09 -14.42
CA VAL A 5 22.92 -76.31 -14.01
C VAL A 5 23.12 -76.49 -12.50
N ILE A 6 23.99 -77.42 -12.10
CA ILE A 6 24.42 -77.58 -10.70
C ILE A 6 25.67 -76.73 -10.47
N LYS A 7 25.53 -75.54 -9.85
CA LYS A 7 26.67 -74.84 -9.24
C LYS A 7 26.55 -74.90 -7.72
N THR A 8 27.56 -75.49 -7.10
CA THR A 8 27.75 -75.49 -5.66
C THR A 8 28.58 -74.27 -5.26
N GLY A 9 27.96 -73.33 -4.55
CA GLY A 9 28.62 -72.18 -3.94
C GLY A 9 27.89 -71.80 -2.65
N ALA A 10 28.62 -71.35 -1.64
CA ALA A 10 28.01 -70.86 -0.41
C ALA A 10 27.27 -69.54 -0.72
N PHE A 11 25.94 -69.56 -0.65
CA PHE A 11 25.14 -68.34 -0.69
C PHE A 11 24.90 -67.87 0.75
N THR A 12 25.29 -66.64 1.01
CA THR A 12 25.02 -65.96 2.28
C THR A 12 23.57 -65.52 2.29
N ALA A 13 22.80 -65.95 3.30
CA ALA A 13 21.41 -65.53 3.45
C ALA A 13 21.30 -63.99 3.50
N GLY A 14 20.30 -63.44 2.79
CA GLY A 14 20.03 -62.00 2.73
C GLY A 14 20.81 -61.22 1.67
N LYS A 15 21.70 -61.86 0.90
CA LYS A 15 22.34 -61.22 -0.26
C LYS A 15 21.52 -61.40 -1.54
N ILE A 16 21.69 -60.45 -2.47
CA ILE A 16 21.07 -60.50 -3.80
C ILE A 16 21.81 -61.55 -4.66
N ALA A 17 21.08 -62.47 -5.27
CA ALA A 17 21.61 -63.37 -6.29
C ALA A 17 21.48 -62.72 -7.67
N LYS A 18 22.49 -62.88 -8.53
CA LYS A 18 22.46 -62.45 -9.93
C LYS A 18 22.82 -63.60 -10.85
N ILE A 19 22.37 -63.54 -12.11
CA ILE A 19 22.82 -64.44 -13.17
C ILE A 19 24.00 -63.77 -13.87
N ASN A 20 25.12 -64.48 -13.97
CA ASN A 20 26.27 -64.00 -14.73
C ASN A 20 26.02 -64.20 -16.22
N ASN A 21 25.79 -63.12 -16.97
CA ASN A 21 25.45 -63.19 -18.39
C ASN A 21 26.52 -63.86 -19.28
N ALA A 22 27.79 -63.91 -18.85
CA ALA A 22 28.86 -64.55 -19.61
C ALA A 22 28.86 -66.08 -19.44
N THR A 23 28.37 -66.59 -18.31
CA THR A 23 28.41 -68.03 -18.00
C THR A 23 27.02 -68.67 -17.90
N GLY A 24 25.96 -67.86 -17.77
CA GLY A 24 24.59 -68.32 -17.53
C GLY A 24 24.35 -68.86 -16.12
N ILE A 25 25.33 -68.72 -15.22
CA ILE A 25 25.26 -69.31 -13.89
C ILE A 25 24.92 -68.27 -12.81
N ILE A 26 24.16 -68.69 -11.80
CA ILE A 26 23.83 -67.87 -10.62
C ILE A 26 25.08 -67.68 -9.73
N GLU A 27 25.31 -66.46 -9.27
CA GLU A 27 26.37 -66.09 -8.33
C GLU A 27 25.91 -65.00 -7.33
N GLU A 28 26.65 -64.79 -6.24
CA GLU A 28 26.36 -63.69 -5.31
C GLU A 28 26.59 -62.33 -6.00
N GLY A 29 25.60 -61.45 -5.92
CA GLY A 29 25.74 -60.05 -6.32
C GLY A 29 26.55 -59.26 -5.28
N THR A 30 27.58 -58.55 -5.74
CA THR A 30 28.35 -57.58 -4.96
C THR A 30 27.90 -56.15 -5.31
N ASN A 31 28.18 -55.20 -4.42
CA ASN A 31 27.92 -53.77 -4.65
C ASN A 31 28.76 -53.15 -5.79
N THR A 32 29.72 -53.90 -6.34
CA THR A 32 30.49 -53.53 -7.53
C THR A 32 29.87 -54.01 -8.83
N ASN A 33 28.82 -54.84 -8.79
CA ASN A 33 28.09 -55.26 -9.99
C ASN A 33 27.12 -54.16 -10.41
N THR A 34 27.27 -53.67 -11.64
CA THR A 34 26.47 -52.57 -12.21
C THR A 34 24.97 -52.80 -12.03
N ASP A 35 24.46 -53.99 -12.33
CA ASP A 35 23.01 -54.28 -12.26
C ASP A 35 22.47 -54.25 -10.82
N VAL A 36 23.29 -54.66 -9.84
CA VAL A 36 22.92 -54.68 -8.42
C VAL A 36 23.07 -53.28 -7.83
N ALA A 37 24.13 -52.56 -8.22
CA ALA A 37 24.33 -51.16 -7.88
C ALA A 37 23.19 -50.30 -8.44
N ASP A 38 22.72 -50.57 -9.66
CA ASP A 38 21.58 -49.89 -10.27
C ASP A 38 20.28 -50.19 -9.53
N ALA A 39 20.02 -51.43 -9.12
CA ALA A 39 18.82 -51.76 -8.34
C ALA A 39 18.78 -51.05 -6.98
N VAL A 40 19.94 -50.90 -6.33
CA VAL A 40 20.08 -50.20 -5.04
C VAL A 40 20.06 -48.67 -5.23
N THR A 41 20.76 -48.16 -6.25
CA THR A 41 20.89 -46.72 -6.53
C THR A 41 19.61 -46.16 -7.13
N LYS A 42 18.88 -46.90 -7.96
CA LYS A 42 17.58 -46.48 -8.54
C LYS A 42 16.47 -46.43 -7.49
N LYS A 43 16.57 -47.22 -6.42
CA LYS A 43 15.78 -47.03 -5.19
C LYS A 43 16.19 -45.77 -4.41
N HIS A 44 17.41 -45.27 -4.56
CA HIS A 44 17.87 -43.99 -4.01
C HIS A 44 17.80 -42.80 -4.98
N SER A 45 17.50 -43.01 -6.26
CA SER A 45 16.86 -42.00 -7.11
C SER A 45 15.39 -41.79 -6.72
N GLN A 46 14.88 -42.57 -5.75
CA GLN A 46 13.67 -42.22 -4.98
C GLN A 46 14.01 -41.30 -3.78
N ASN A 47 15.26 -40.85 -3.64
CA ASN A 47 15.70 -39.84 -2.67
C ASN A 47 16.26 -38.56 -3.34
N THR A 48 15.99 -38.36 -4.63
CA THR A 48 15.72 -37.01 -5.17
C THR A 48 14.30 -36.54 -4.87
N ASP A 49 13.57 -37.30 -4.05
CA ASP A 49 12.27 -36.94 -3.47
C ASP A 49 12.45 -35.92 -2.33
N THR A 50 13.20 -34.86 -2.61
CA THR A 50 13.32 -33.70 -1.73
C THR A 50 12.31 -32.62 -2.10
N ASP A 51 11.71 -32.66 -3.29
CA ASP A 51 10.66 -31.71 -3.67
C ASP A 51 9.44 -32.49 -4.13
N LEU A 52 8.32 -32.27 -3.42
CA LEU A 52 6.97 -32.46 -3.95
C LEU A 52 6.95 -31.79 -5.33
N ASP A 53 7.01 -32.59 -6.41
CA ASP A 53 6.84 -32.24 -7.83
C ASP A 53 7.06 -30.76 -8.15
N ALA A 54 8.07 -30.39 -8.96
CA ALA A 54 8.26 -29.00 -9.38
C ALA A 54 6.98 -28.33 -9.95
N THR A 55 6.01 -29.14 -10.40
CA THR A 55 4.65 -28.69 -10.74
C THR A 55 3.80 -28.32 -9.51
N PHE A 56 3.90 -29.02 -8.39
CA PHE A 56 3.27 -28.69 -7.10
C PHE A 56 3.85 -27.42 -6.48
N GLU A 57 5.18 -27.23 -6.49
CA GLU A 57 5.80 -25.94 -6.13
C GLU A 57 5.37 -24.84 -7.08
N ALA A 58 5.37 -25.08 -8.39
CA ALA A 58 4.90 -24.09 -9.37
C ALA A 58 3.38 -23.86 -9.29
N THR A 59 2.57 -24.79 -8.79
CA THR A 59 1.11 -24.63 -8.64
C THR A 59 0.75 -23.93 -7.33
N PHE A 60 1.52 -24.13 -6.26
CA PHE A 60 1.41 -23.30 -5.05
C PHE A 60 1.97 -21.90 -5.29
N ALA A 61 3.09 -21.75 -6.01
CA ALA A 61 3.65 -20.46 -6.40
C ALA A 61 2.76 -19.73 -7.43
N LYS A 62 2.08 -20.43 -8.36
CA LYS A 62 1.13 -19.80 -9.30
C LYS A 62 -0.26 -19.54 -8.71
N LYS A 63 -0.61 -20.15 -7.58
CA LYS A 63 -1.76 -19.69 -6.78
C LYS A 63 -1.40 -18.54 -5.84
N ALA A 64 -0.11 -18.25 -5.64
CA ALA A 64 0.39 -17.08 -4.95
C ALA A 64 0.48 -15.82 -5.85
N ASP A 65 0.01 -15.88 -7.10
CA ASP A 65 0.01 -14.74 -8.04
C ASP A 65 -0.99 -13.62 -7.67
N LYS A 66 -1.60 -13.68 -6.49
CA LYS A 66 -2.36 -12.58 -5.87
C LYS A 66 -2.23 -12.45 -4.35
N LEU A 67 -1.47 -13.31 -3.67
CA LEU A 67 -1.47 -13.30 -2.20
C LEU A 67 -0.21 -13.93 -1.59
N ASP A 68 0.96 -13.43 -1.95
CA ASP A 68 2.21 -13.82 -1.30
C ASP A 68 2.43 -13.05 0.02
N VAL A 69 1.49 -13.20 0.96
CA VAL A 69 1.53 -12.58 2.30
C VAL A 69 2.73 -13.09 3.13
N PHE A 70 3.38 -14.18 2.69
CA PHE A 70 4.52 -14.79 3.38
C PHE A 70 5.88 -14.41 2.79
N ALA A 71 5.94 -13.73 1.64
CA ALA A 71 7.19 -13.24 1.05
C ALA A 71 7.59 -11.83 1.50
N ALA A 72 6.69 -11.09 2.16
CA ALA A 72 7.01 -9.77 2.68
C ALA A 72 8.02 -9.88 3.84
N THR A 73 9.23 -9.37 3.61
CA THR A 73 10.30 -9.31 4.63
C THR A 73 10.44 -7.93 5.26
N THR A 74 9.71 -6.96 4.73
CA THR A 74 9.69 -5.57 5.15
C THR A 74 8.26 -5.02 5.21
N GLU A 75 8.03 -3.97 6.01
CA GLU A 75 6.72 -3.30 6.12
C GLU A 75 6.26 -2.70 4.78
N ALA A 76 7.20 -2.25 3.94
CA ALA A 76 6.89 -1.71 2.61
C ALA A 76 6.40 -2.79 1.64
N GLU A 77 7.02 -3.98 1.66
CA GLU A 77 6.58 -5.13 0.84
C GLU A 77 5.20 -5.65 1.31
N LEU A 78 4.96 -5.66 2.62
CA LEU A 78 3.66 -6.02 3.18
C LEU A 78 2.56 -5.05 2.73
N TYR A 79 2.86 -3.75 2.69
CA TYR A 79 1.93 -2.72 2.23
C TYR A 79 1.56 -2.86 0.76
N THR A 80 2.54 -3.17 -0.12
CA THR A 80 2.28 -3.41 -1.56
C THR A 80 1.44 -4.66 -1.80
N VAL A 81 1.70 -5.74 -1.05
CA VAL A 81 0.91 -6.98 -1.15
C VAL A 81 -0.53 -6.77 -0.69
N LEU A 82 -0.75 -5.94 0.34
CA LEU A 82 -2.09 -5.62 0.86
C LEU A 82 -2.83 -4.60 -0.01
N SER A 83 -2.14 -3.65 -0.65
CA SER A 83 -2.79 -2.65 -1.52
C SER A 83 -3.40 -3.27 -2.78
N ASP A 84 -2.86 -4.38 -3.28
CA ASP A 84 -3.43 -5.13 -4.41
C ASP A 84 -4.65 -5.99 -3.99
N VAL A 85 -4.82 -6.24 -2.69
CA VAL A 85 -5.98 -6.94 -2.10
C VAL A 85 -7.16 -6.00 -1.86
N ASP A 86 -6.94 -4.68 -1.82
CA ASP A 86 -8.00 -3.67 -1.61
C ASP A 86 -9.07 -3.69 -2.72
N GLU A 87 -8.80 -4.24 -3.90
CA GLU A 87 -9.83 -4.45 -4.94
C GLU A 87 -10.81 -5.60 -4.58
N PHE A 88 -10.46 -6.48 -3.63
CA PHE A 88 -11.26 -7.65 -3.24
C PHE A 88 -11.92 -7.53 -1.85
N ILE A 89 -11.67 -6.45 -1.11
CA ILE A 89 -12.36 -6.17 0.16
C ILE A 89 -13.68 -5.48 -0.15
N GLU A 90 -14.58 -6.23 -0.78
CA GLU A 90 -16.00 -5.87 -0.84
C GLU A 90 -16.67 -6.24 0.49
N ALA A 91 -17.17 -5.21 1.17
CA ALA A 91 -18.30 -5.28 2.11
C ALA A 91 -18.25 -6.36 3.21
N GLY A 92 -17.52 -6.11 4.31
CA GLY A 92 -17.74 -6.94 5.49
C GLY A 92 -17.01 -6.52 6.76
N ASP A 93 -15.69 -6.39 6.69
CA ASP A 93 -14.86 -6.06 7.85
C ASP A 93 -13.87 -4.95 7.45
N PRO A 94 -13.94 -3.74 8.05
CA PRO A 94 -12.95 -2.73 7.75
C PRO A 94 -11.62 -3.18 8.36
N ILE A 95 -10.64 -3.50 7.52
CA ILE A 95 -9.29 -3.00 7.81
C ILE A 95 -9.48 -1.52 8.08
N GLU A 96 -9.21 -1.07 9.31
CA GLU A 96 -9.32 0.34 9.66
C GLU A 96 -8.45 1.11 8.67
N ARG A 97 -9.04 1.75 7.66
CA ARG A 97 -8.31 2.69 6.81
C ARG A 97 -7.80 3.74 7.79
N ASN A 98 -6.52 3.65 8.13
CA ASN A 98 -5.94 4.56 9.10
C ASN A 98 -5.83 5.92 8.42
N TYR A 99 -6.89 6.72 8.49
CA TYR A 99 -6.96 8.06 7.94
C TYR A 99 -5.88 9.00 8.55
N TYR A 100 -5.18 8.55 9.59
CA TYR A 100 -4.12 9.25 10.30
C TYR A 100 -2.71 8.72 10.04
N SER A 101 -2.53 7.65 9.23
CA SER A 101 -1.21 6.97 9.10
C SER A 101 -0.08 7.89 8.64
N ALA A 102 -0.39 8.90 7.83
CA ALA A 102 0.59 9.85 7.29
C ALA A 102 0.78 11.13 8.12
N LEU A 103 0.01 11.34 9.19
CA LEU A 103 0.01 12.61 9.95
C LEU A 103 0.99 12.63 11.12
N GLY A 104 2.06 11.84 11.06
CA GLY A 104 3.09 11.78 12.10
C GLY A 104 4.04 12.97 12.11
N GLU A 105 4.19 13.65 10.97
CA GLU A 105 5.18 14.72 10.77
C GLU A 105 4.55 16.08 10.46
N ASN A 106 5.35 17.16 10.55
CA ASN A 106 4.88 18.51 10.23
C ASN A 106 4.67 18.67 8.72
N ASN A 107 3.70 19.50 8.34
CA ASN A 107 3.32 19.78 6.96
C ASN A 107 3.01 18.51 6.16
N THR A 108 2.16 17.65 6.74
CA THR A 108 1.72 16.39 6.13
C THR A 108 0.22 16.37 5.90
N TYR A 109 -0.23 15.46 5.07
CA TYR A 109 -1.64 15.22 4.79
C TYR A 109 -1.88 13.71 4.65
N SER A 110 -3.12 13.26 4.81
CA SER A 110 -3.47 11.83 4.76
C SER A 110 -3.23 11.24 3.36
N ASP A 111 -2.65 10.03 3.27
CA ASP A 111 -2.39 9.35 1.98
C ASP A 111 -3.64 9.11 1.13
N ASN A 112 -4.80 9.01 1.78
CA ASN A 112 -6.10 8.83 1.15
C ASN A 112 -6.87 10.14 0.95
N ALA A 113 -6.20 11.28 1.05
CA ALA A 113 -6.79 12.58 0.75
C ALA A 113 -7.12 12.70 -0.75
N ASP A 114 -8.23 13.36 -1.04
CA ASP A 114 -8.52 13.85 -2.38
C ASP A 114 -7.60 15.06 -2.63
N THR A 115 -6.77 14.98 -3.67
CA THR A 115 -5.84 16.06 -4.05
C THR A 115 -5.99 16.42 -5.53
N ASP A 116 -5.55 17.63 -5.88
CA ASP A 116 -5.51 18.14 -7.25
C ASP A 116 -4.28 19.05 -7.42
N SER A 117 -3.81 19.23 -8.65
CA SER A 117 -2.68 20.09 -8.98
C SER A 117 -3.10 21.15 -9.99
N GLN A 118 -3.10 22.41 -9.56
CA GLN A 118 -3.64 23.54 -10.33
C GLN A 118 -2.73 24.77 -10.22
N PRO A 119 -2.80 25.74 -11.16
CA PRO A 119 -2.02 26.97 -11.07
C PRO A 119 -2.50 27.87 -9.93
N VAL A 120 -1.55 28.47 -9.21
CA VAL A 120 -1.81 29.54 -8.23
C VAL A 120 -1.54 30.90 -8.84
N GLY A 121 -2.36 31.89 -8.49
CA GLY A 121 -2.29 33.27 -9.02
C GLY A 121 -1.63 34.26 -8.06
N GLU A 122 -0.94 33.75 -7.05
CA GLU A 122 -0.11 34.51 -6.10
C GLU A 122 0.86 33.56 -5.36
N ALA A 123 1.74 34.12 -4.53
CA ALA A 123 2.62 33.31 -3.69
C ALA A 123 1.82 32.66 -2.54
N VAL A 124 1.86 31.33 -2.49
CA VAL A 124 1.20 30.53 -1.45
C VAL A 124 2.19 29.67 -0.67
N VAL A 125 1.82 29.31 0.56
CA VAL A 125 2.58 28.37 1.40
C VAL A 125 1.69 27.23 1.91
N PHE A 126 2.33 26.15 2.36
CA PHE A 126 1.63 25.01 2.94
C PHE A 126 0.61 25.45 4.01
N GLY A 127 -0.60 24.90 3.94
CA GLY A 127 -1.66 25.15 4.93
C GLY A 127 -2.56 26.34 4.63
N GLU A 128 -2.26 27.15 3.61
CA GLU A 128 -3.12 28.29 3.24
C GLU A 128 -4.40 27.83 2.51
N LEU A 129 -5.54 28.40 2.91
CA LEU A 129 -6.85 28.19 2.30
C LEU A 129 -6.99 29.01 1.01
N LEU A 130 -7.46 28.36 -0.05
CA LEU A 130 -7.53 28.92 -1.39
C LEU A 130 -8.95 28.91 -1.98
N TYR A 131 -9.31 29.99 -2.68
CA TYR A 131 -10.49 30.11 -3.51
C TYR A 131 -10.10 30.08 -4.99
N PHE A 132 -11.05 29.74 -5.84
CA PHE A 132 -10.85 29.77 -7.29
C PHE A 132 -11.24 31.14 -7.86
N ASN A 133 -10.28 31.85 -8.45
CA ASN A 133 -10.55 33.12 -9.12
C ASN A 133 -11.01 32.84 -10.57
N TRP A 134 -12.28 33.10 -10.85
CA TRP A 134 -12.87 32.85 -12.18
C TRP A 134 -12.34 33.76 -13.30
N THR A 135 -11.82 34.94 -12.95
CA THR A 135 -11.28 35.90 -13.91
C THR A 135 -9.93 35.42 -14.44
N ASP A 136 -9.02 35.08 -13.52
CA ASP A 136 -7.64 34.71 -13.85
C ASP A 136 -7.50 33.20 -14.09
N LYS A 137 -8.49 32.40 -13.64
CA LYS A 137 -8.52 30.92 -13.70
C LYS A 137 -7.41 30.27 -12.88
N GLU A 138 -7.09 30.88 -11.76
CA GLU A 138 -6.03 30.47 -10.84
C GLU A 138 -6.54 30.45 -9.40
N TRP A 139 -5.87 29.67 -8.56
CA TRP A 139 -6.16 29.61 -7.14
C TRP A 139 -5.44 30.71 -6.37
N LYS A 140 -6.17 31.38 -5.48
CA LYS A 140 -5.69 32.53 -4.69
C LYS A 140 -6.12 32.39 -3.24
N LYS A 141 -5.49 33.14 -2.34
CA LYS A 141 -5.75 33.10 -0.90
C LYS A 141 -7.17 33.52 -0.59
N THR A 142 -7.90 32.65 0.10
CA THR A 142 -9.26 32.92 0.56
C THR A 142 -9.25 34.03 1.60
N ASP A 143 -10.19 34.94 1.48
CA ASP A 143 -10.39 36.03 2.44
C ASP A 143 -11.88 36.19 2.71
N ALA A 144 -12.28 35.99 3.96
CA ALA A 144 -13.66 36.11 4.38
C ALA A 144 -14.16 37.57 4.47
N ASP A 145 -13.28 38.58 4.36
CA ASP A 145 -13.66 40.01 4.38
C ASP A 145 -14.42 40.43 3.11
N ALA A 146 -14.44 39.60 2.05
CA ALA A 146 -15.15 39.90 0.83
C ALA A 146 -15.81 38.69 0.15
N ALA A 147 -17.00 38.91 -0.41
CA ALA A 147 -17.72 37.88 -1.17
C ALA A 147 -16.98 37.40 -2.43
N VAL A 148 -16.10 38.23 -3.01
CA VAL A 148 -15.39 37.91 -4.26
C VAL A 148 -14.18 36.99 -4.07
N THR A 149 -13.73 36.80 -2.82
CA THR A 149 -12.58 35.98 -2.40
C THR A 149 -13.03 34.66 -1.74
N MET A 150 -14.30 34.30 -1.94
CA MET A 150 -14.97 33.14 -1.36
C MET A 150 -15.72 32.37 -2.45
N PRO A 151 -16.01 31.06 -2.29
CA PRO A 151 -15.65 30.19 -1.17
C PRO A 151 -14.18 29.71 -1.19
N GLY A 152 -13.62 29.44 -0.01
CA GLY A 152 -12.39 28.66 0.13
C GLY A 152 -12.66 27.18 -0.04
N LEU A 153 -12.02 26.55 -1.02
CA LEU A 153 -12.32 25.18 -1.46
C LEU A 153 -11.09 24.26 -1.50
N ARG A 154 -9.88 24.80 -1.35
CA ARG A 154 -8.64 24.04 -1.40
C ARG A 154 -7.67 24.50 -0.31
N ILE A 155 -6.75 23.63 0.09
CA ILE A 155 -5.60 24.03 0.91
C ILE A 155 -4.31 23.74 0.15
N ALA A 156 -3.37 24.69 0.12
CA ALA A 156 -2.05 24.48 -0.47
C ALA A 156 -1.27 23.41 0.30
N LEU A 157 -0.72 22.41 -0.42
CA LEU A 157 0.12 21.35 0.15
C LEU A 157 1.62 21.58 -0.15
N GLU A 158 1.97 22.70 -0.77
CA GLU A 158 3.33 23.09 -1.11
C GLU A 158 3.45 24.62 -1.14
N SER A 159 4.68 25.13 -0.98
CA SER A 159 4.95 26.55 -1.25
C SER A 159 5.22 26.77 -2.74
N LYS A 160 4.51 27.73 -3.35
CA LYS A 160 4.62 28.07 -4.77
C LYS A 160 4.53 29.57 -4.98
N SER A 161 5.14 30.04 -6.05
CA SER A 161 5.00 31.41 -6.55
C SER A 161 3.87 31.50 -7.58
N ASP A 162 3.46 32.73 -7.86
CA ASP A 162 2.50 33.08 -8.92
C ASP A 162 2.80 32.36 -10.26
N GLY A 163 1.76 31.83 -10.89
CA GLY A 163 1.78 31.08 -12.15
C GLY A 163 2.32 29.64 -12.05
N GLN A 164 2.75 29.17 -10.88
CA GLN A 164 3.24 27.80 -10.72
C GLN A 164 2.12 26.82 -10.39
N ILE A 165 2.29 25.55 -10.78
CA ILE A 165 1.38 24.47 -10.38
C ILE A 165 1.68 24.08 -8.93
N CYS A 166 0.64 24.14 -8.09
CA CYS A 166 0.66 23.77 -6.68
C CYS A 166 -0.17 22.51 -6.47
N LEU A 167 0.35 21.55 -5.71
CA LEU A 167 -0.44 20.46 -5.17
C LEU A 167 -1.37 21.00 -4.07
N MET A 168 -2.64 20.62 -4.11
CA MET A 168 -3.68 21.15 -3.22
C MET A 168 -4.57 20.04 -2.67
N LEU A 169 -5.00 20.19 -1.43
CA LEU A 169 -5.98 19.34 -0.78
C LEU A 169 -7.40 19.75 -1.20
N VAL A 170 -8.18 18.78 -1.67
CA VAL A 170 -9.62 18.91 -1.98
C VAL A 170 -10.45 18.51 -0.77
N LYS A 171 -10.10 17.38 -0.15
CA LYS A 171 -10.77 16.82 1.03
C LYS A 171 -9.83 15.82 1.71
N GLY A 172 -9.82 15.79 3.04
CA GLY A 172 -9.01 14.83 3.79
C GLY A 172 -8.47 15.43 5.08
N TYR A 173 -7.48 14.76 5.67
CA TYR A 173 -6.81 15.26 6.86
C TYR A 173 -5.51 15.96 6.50
N ILE A 174 -5.20 17.04 7.20
CA ILE A 174 -3.96 17.80 7.06
C ILE A 174 -3.42 18.17 8.44
N ARG A 175 -2.10 18.14 8.57
CA ARG A 175 -1.36 18.50 9.77
C ARG A 175 -0.33 19.58 9.49
N ALA A 176 -0.31 20.61 10.33
CA ALA A 176 0.77 21.60 10.38
C ALA A 176 0.93 22.13 11.80
N ASP A 177 2.16 22.35 12.25
CA ASP A 177 2.48 22.98 13.54
C ASP A 177 2.46 24.53 13.43
N THR A 178 2.46 25.04 12.21
CA THR A 178 2.33 26.46 11.85
C THR A 178 1.81 26.52 10.40
N PRO A 179 0.78 27.32 10.08
CA PRO A 179 0.11 28.32 10.93
C PRO A 179 -1.02 27.77 11.81
N PHE A 180 -1.28 26.46 11.81
CA PHE A 180 -2.42 25.92 12.56
C PHE A 180 -2.23 26.06 14.07
N ASN A 181 -3.30 26.47 14.73
CA ASN A 181 -3.42 26.53 16.19
C ASN A 181 -4.91 26.54 16.53
N PHE A 182 -5.56 25.41 16.30
CA PHE A 182 -7.00 25.29 16.39
C PHE A 182 -7.46 24.99 17.82
N ALA A 183 -8.19 25.93 18.42
CA ALA A 183 -8.78 25.76 19.76
C ALA A 183 -10.23 25.23 19.73
N GLY A 184 -10.87 25.19 18.57
CA GLY A 184 -12.30 24.88 18.41
C GLY A 184 -12.55 23.70 17.47
N ALA A 185 -13.67 23.00 17.68
CA ALA A 185 -14.04 21.85 16.86
C ALA A 185 -14.42 22.25 15.42
N MET A 186 -15.02 23.42 15.21
CA MET A 186 -15.38 23.92 13.88
C MET A 186 -14.37 24.96 13.41
N ILE A 187 -13.91 24.83 12.16
CA ILE A 187 -12.98 25.76 11.54
C ILE A 187 -13.66 26.52 10.41
N TYR A 188 -13.42 27.82 10.37
CA TYR A 188 -13.99 28.79 9.44
C TYR A 188 -12.91 29.42 8.57
N ALA A 189 -13.30 29.90 7.39
CA ALA A 189 -12.46 30.81 6.61
C ALA A 189 -12.19 32.09 7.45
N SER A 190 -10.95 32.56 7.44
CA SER A 190 -10.53 33.77 8.16
C SER A 190 -10.69 35.02 7.29
N VAL A 191 -10.82 36.17 7.94
CA VAL A 191 -10.69 37.51 7.31
C VAL A 191 -9.22 37.88 7.06
N THR A 192 -8.27 37.06 7.51
CA THR A 192 -6.87 37.16 7.11
C THR A 192 -6.67 36.29 5.86
N PRO A 193 -6.14 36.84 4.75
CA PRO A 193 -5.95 36.10 3.50
C PRO A 193 -5.15 34.81 3.69
N GLY A 194 -5.75 33.68 3.31
CA GLY A 194 -5.14 32.35 3.34
C GLY A 194 -5.27 31.65 4.69
N ASP A 195 -5.70 32.34 5.74
CA ASP A 195 -5.80 31.75 7.07
C ASP A 195 -7.14 31.05 7.32
N MET A 196 -7.14 30.22 8.34
CA MET A 196 -8.33 29.58 8.90
C MET A 196 -8.41 29.85 10.39
N SER A 197 -9.62 29.98 10.92
CA SER A 197 -9.85 30.36 12.31
C SER A 197 -10.84 29.43 13.00
N SER A 198 -10.64 29.22 14.31
CA SER A 198 -11.62 28.57 15.19
C SER A 198 -12.73 29.51 15.67
N THR A 199 -12.62 30.80 15.32
CA THR A 199 -13.62 31.83 15.60
C THR A 199 -14.25 32.25 14.27
N ALA A 200 -15.57 32.18 14.20
CA ALA A 200 -16.32 32.66 13.04
C ALA A 200 -16.13 34.18 12.84
N PRO A 201 -16.08 34.68 11.60
CA PRO A 201 -16.17 36.11 11.32
C PRO A 201 -17.43 36.73 11.95
N THR A 202 -17.34 38.02 12.33
CA THR A 202 -18.40 38.70 13.11
C THR A 202 -18.78 40.07 12.56
N GLU A 203 -18.00 40.65 11.66
CA GLU A 203 -18.28 41.97 11.13
C GLU A 203 -19.32 41.89 10.01
N THR A 204 -20.11 42.95 9.86
CA THR A 204 -21.14 43.00 8.80
C THR A 204 -20.47 43.04 7.43
N GLY A 205 -20.88 42.16 6.53
CA GLY A 205 -20.27 42.00 5.21
C GLY A 205 -19.28 40.83 5.14
N ASP A 206 -18.81 40.33 6.29
CA ASP A 206 -17.96 39.14 6.34
C ASP A 206 -18.71 37.91 5.82
N GLN A 207 -17.94 37.02 5.21
CA GLN A 207 -18.41 35.76 4.66
C GLN A 207 -18.19 34.63 5.66
N LEU A 208 -19.27 34.00 6.10
CA LEU A 208 -19.26 32.84 6.97
C LEU A 208 -19.26 31.55 6.15
N GLN A 209 -18.12 30.85 6.15
CA GLN A 209 -17.99 29.51 5.58
C GLN A 209 -17.29 28.58 6.58
N ARG A 210 -17.87 27.41 6.82
CA ARG A 210 -17.19 26.31 7.51
C ARG A 210 -16.32 25.55 6.51
N VAL A 211 -15.05 25.37 6.84
CA VAL A 211 -14.07 24.72 5.96
C VAL A 211 -13.64 23.34 6.45
N GLY A 212 -13.90 23.02 7.72
CA GLY A 212 -13.61 21.72 8.27
C GLY A 212 -13.79 21.64 9.78
N VAL A 213 -13.27 20.55 10.34
CA VAL A 213 -13.37 20.22 11.77
C VAL A 213 -11.98 19.92 12.33
N ALA A 214 -11.55 20.61 13.38
CA ALA A 214 -10.29 20.32 14.03
C ALA A 214 -10.35 19.01 14.82
N LYS A 215 -9.29 18.22 14.74
CA LYS A 215 -9.10 16.99 15.54
C LYS A 215 -8.10 17.18 16.67
N SER A 216 -7.21 18.14 16.51
CA SER A 216 -6.29 18.66 17.52
C SER A 216 -5.93 20.10 17.15
N ALA A 217 -5.02 20.73 17.89
CA ALA A 217 -4.51 22.06 17.56
C ALA A 217 -3.87 22.12 16.16
N ASP A 218 -3.25 21.01 15.74
CA ASP A 218 -2.41 20.94 14.55
C ASP A 218 -3.03 20.11 13.43
N ILE A 219 -4.19 19.47 13.65
CA ILE A 219 -4.82 18.56 12.69
C ILE A 219 -6.23 19.03 12.34
N LEU A 220 -6.47 19.22 11.05
CA LEU A 220 -7.76 19.56 10.47
C LEU A 220 -8.29 18.41 9.61
N PHE A 221 -9.55 18.05 9.78
CA PHE A 221 -10.32 17.36 8.75
C PHE A 221 -10.95 18.41 7.84
N PHE A 222 -10.40 18.56 6.64
CA PHE A 222 -10.85 19.51 5.63
C PHE A 222 -11.97 18.89 4.78
N ASP A 223 -13.13 19.52 4.81
CA ASP A 223 -14.31 19.16 4.03
C ASP A 223 -15.15 20.43 3.86
N PRO A 224 -14.75 21.32 2.94
CA PRO A 224 -15.30 22.66 2.89
C PRO A 224 -16.75 22.67 2.45
N SER A 225 -17.58 23.44 3.17
CA SER A 225 -18.96 23.71 2.78
C SER A 225 -18.98 24.49 1.47
N ILE A 226 -19.84 24.12 0.53
CA ILE A 226 -20.07 24.93 -0.69
C ILE A 226 -20.93 26.16 -0.38
N ASP A 227 -21.74 26.08 0.68
CA ASP A 227 -22.60 27.16 1.11
C ASP A 227 -21.80 28.20 1.89
N VAL A 228 -21.96 29.47 1.51
CA VAL A 228 -21.38 30.65 2.16
C VAL A 228 -22.53 31.55 2.62
N GLY A 229 -22.54 31.91 3.90
CA GLY A 229 -23.44 32.91 4.46
C GLY A 229 -22.76 34.28 4.54
N GLU A 230 -23.54 35.35 4.54
CA GLU A 230 -23.03 36.70 4.81
C GLU A 230 -23.51 37.14 6.20
N ILE A 231 -22.63 37.73 7.01
CA ILE A 231 -22.99 38.31 8.30
C ILE A 231 -23.80 39.58 8.04
N LYS A 232 -25.04 39.58 8.54
CA LYS A 232 -25.98 40.70 8.42
C LYS A 232 -25.95 41.59 9.68
N PRO A 233 -26.35 42.86 9.56
CA PRO A 233 -26.42 43.78 10.70
C PRO A 233 -27.46 43.37 11.74
#